data_AF-A0A2Z5KCD7-F1
#
_entry.id   AF-A0A2Z5KCD7-F1
#
_cell.length_a   1.000
_cell.length_b   1.000
_cell.length_c   1.000
_cell.angle_alpha   90.00
_cell.angle_beta   90.00
_cell.angle_gamma   90.00
#
_symmetry.space_group_name_H-M   'P 1'
#
loop_
_entity.id
_entity.type
_entity.pdbx_description
1 polymer ?
#
loop_
_entity_poly.entity_id
_entity_poly.type
_entity_poly.pdbx_seq_one_letter_code
_entity_poly.pdbx_strand_id
1 'polypeptide(L)'
;MFPIAATSASPRSWTRSPHWALDHGFENVATGTNADDALYPHRPGIRAGRERGVHTPLLDTGLSKADVRRLSRHWSLPTWNKPATPCLASRIRYGIEVTPHRLTRIDRAESALRAPDGEGEAEVGVEPCLPAPKP
;
A
#
# COMPACT_ATOMS: atom_id res chain seq x y z
N MET A 1 -6.57 12.09 24.57
CA MET A 1 -6.46 10.97 23.60
C MET A 1 -6.65 11.59 22.23
N PHE A 2 -5.56 11.84 21.50
CA PHE A 2 -5.62 12.55 20.22
C PHE A 2 -6.25 11.66 19.14
N PRO A 3 -7.18 12.16 18.33
CA PRO A 3 -7.76 11.39 17.26
C PRO A 3 -6.69 11.16 16.17
N ILE A 4 -6.46 9.89 15.80
CA ILE A 4 -5.50 9.49 14.76
C ILE A 4 -6.25 8.80 13.62
N ALA A 5 -6.04 9.29 12.39
CA ALA A 5 -6.54 8.65 11.18
C ALA A 5 -5.54 7.62 10.60
N ALA A 6 -6.02 6.44 10.20
CA ALA A 6 -5.22 5.40 9.54
C ALA A 6 -5.52 5.35 8.03
N THR A 7 -4.49 5.39 7.17
CA THR A 7 -4.62 5.38 5.70
C THR A 7 -3.67 4.38 5.04
N SER A 8 -4.02 3.90 3.84
CA SER A 8 -3.20 2.99 3.02
C SER A 8 -2.17 3.74 2.15
N ALA A 9 -0.95 3.21 2.08
CA ALA A 9 0.23 3.86 1.52
C ALA A 9 0.31 3.81 -0.03
N SER A 10 -0.32 4.77 -0.71
CA SER A 10 -0.09 5.09 -2.12
C SER A 10 0.59 6.46 -2.25
N PRO A 11 1.54 6.68 -3.15
CA PRO A 11 2.15 8.00 -3.34
C PRO A 11 1.15 9.14 -3.64
N ARG A 12 0.02 8.82 -4.31
CA ARG A 12 -1.08 9.76 -4.58
C ARG A 12 -2.10 9.87 -3.43
N SER A 13 -2.12 8.96 -2.45
CA SER A 13 -3.04 9.11 -1.31
C SER A 13 -2.58 10.22 -0.37
N TRP A 14 -1.27 10.39 -0.23
CA TRP A 14 -0.67 11.37 0.66
C TRP A 14 -0.99 12.84 0.32
N THR A 15 -1.38 13.17 -0.91
CA THR A 15 -1.80 14.55 -1.25
C THR A 15 -3.18 14.90 -0.69
N ARG A 16 -4.08 13.93 -0.48
CA ARG A 16 -5.42 14.16 0.10
C ARG A 16 -5.51 13.78 1.57
N SER A 17 -4.70 12.84 2.05
CA SER A 17 -4.84 12.32 3.43
C SER A 17 -4.73 13.38 4.54
N PRO A 18 -3.79 14.36 4.50
CA PRO A 18 -3.72 15.38 5.54
C PRO A 18 -4.93 16.32 5.54
N HIS A 19 -5.42 16.73 4.35
CA HIS A 19 -6.63 17.56 4.25
C HIS A 19 -7.86 16.82 4.75
N TRP A 20 -8.03 15.55 4.34
CA TRP A 20 -9.14 14.72 4.83
C TRP A 20 -9.12 14.60 6.36
N ALA A 21 -7.95 14.41 6.96
CA ALA A 21 -7.81 14.30 8.40
C ALA A 21 -8.26 15.59 9.09
N LEU A 22 -7.78 16.75 8.64
CA LEU A 22 -8.18 18.05 9.17
C LEU A 22 -9.68 18.32 9.00
N ASP A 23 -10.24 18.02 7.83
CA ASP A 23 -11.68 18.17 7.54
C ASP A 23 -12.56 17.33 8.48
N HIS A 24 -12.01 16.26 9.06
CA HIS A 24 -12.70 15.37 9.99
C HIS A 24 -12.25 15.55 11.46
N GLY A 25 -11.52 16.63 11.78
CA GLY A 25 -11.10 16.95 13.13
C GLY A 25 -9.94 16.10 13.67
N PHE A 26 -9.18 15.45 12.78
CA PHE A 26 -7.97 14.72 13.14
C PHE A 26 -6.74 15.63 12.96
N GLU A 27 -5.98 15.81 14.04
CA GLU A 27 -4.73 16.58 14.00
C GLU A 27 -3.58 15.78 13.37
N ASN A 28 -3.63 14.45 13.50
CA ASN A 28 -2.53 13.57 13.14
C ASN A 28 -2.98 12.42 12.25
N VAL A 29 -2.12 12.07 11.29
CA VAL A 29 -2.26 10.88 10.44
C VAL A 29 -1.15 9.91 10.80
N ALA A 30 -1.49 8.64 10.98
CA ALA A 30 -0.50 7.59 11.21
C ALA A 30 -0.61 6.46 10.19
N THR A 31 0.49 5.74 9.97
CA THR A 31 0.55 4.57 9.10
C THR A 31 0.89 3.31 9.88
N GLY A 32 0.48 2.16 9.33
CA GLY A 32 0.88 0.85 9.83
C GLY A 32 2.29 0.40 9.41
N THR A 33 3.18 1.32 8.98
CA THR A 33 4.58 0.99 8.66
C THR A 33 5.26 0.46 9.91
N ASN A 34 5.78 -0.77 9.84
CA ASN A 34 6.48 -1.46 10.95
C ASN A 34 8.00 -1.44 10.73
N ALA A 35 8.77 -1.96 11.69
CA ALA A 35 10.23 -1.97 11.64
C ALA A 35 10.79 -2.74 10.44
N ASP A 36 10.16 -3.87 10.07
CA ASP A 36 10.63 -4.70 8.96
C ASP A 36 10.50 -3.95 7.61
N ASP A 37 9.53 -3.05 7.48
CA ASP A 37 9.33 -2.25 6.27
C ASP A 37 10.51 -1.31 5.97
N ALA A 38 11.23 -0.85 7.00
CA ALA A 38 12.40 0.01 6.86
C ALA A 38 13.64 -0.73 6.34
N LEU A 39 13.67 -2.06 6.44
CA LEU A 39 14.77 -2.90 5.93
C LEU A 39 14.78 -3.00 4.40
N TYR A 40 13.68 -2.61 3.73
CA TYR A 40 13.56 -2.71 2.28
C TYR A 40 14.04 -1.45 1.58
N PRO A 41 14.99 -1.55 0.63
CA PRO A 41 15.66 -0.38 0.03
C PRO A 41 14.75 0.53 -0.81
N HIS A 42 13.58 0.05 -1.24
CA HIS A 42 12.70 0.81 -2.14
C HIS A 42 11.25 0.88 -1.62
N ARG A 43 11.00 1.86 -0.75
CA ARG A 43 9.68 2.18 -0.18
C ARG A 43 9.34 3.67 -0.32
N PRO A 44 9.12 4.18 -1.55
CA PRO A 44 8.88 5.61 -1.79
C PRO A 44 7.64 6.15 -1.04
N GLY A 45 6.67 5.29 -0.74
CA GLY A 45 5.49 5.65 0.05
C GLY A 45 5.77 6.02 1.51
N ILE A 46 6.79 5.41 2.14
CA ILE A 46 7.21 5.75 3.51
C ILE A 46 7.84 7.15 3.51
N ARG A 47 8.74 7.40 2.56
CA ARG A 47 9.36 8.72 2.38
C ARG A 47 8.33 9.81 2.14
N ALA A 48 7.40 9.58 1.21
CA ALA A 48 6.33 10.53 0.88
C ALA A 48 5.38 10.81 2.06
N GLY A 49 5.14 9.82 2.93
CA GLY A 49 4.38 10.02 4.17
C GLY A 49 5.14 10.90 5.16
N ARG A 50 6.43 10.60 5.38
CA ARG A 50 7.30 11.37 6.28
C ARG A 50 7.41 12.84 5.88
N GLU A 51 7.60 13.11 4.58
CA GLU A 51 7.64 14.47 4.02
C GLU A 51 6.36 15.27 4.27
N ARG A 52 5.24 14.60 4.59
CA ARG A 52 3.94 15.22 4.91
C ARG A 52 3.54 15.13 6.38
N GLY A 53 4.49 14.85 7.28
CA GLY A 53 4.24 14.82 8.71
C GLY A 53 3.42 13.62 9.18
N VAL A 54 3.39 12.54 8.41
CA VAL A 54 2.67 11.33 8.79
C VAL A 54 3.48 10.52 9.80
N HIS A 55 2.84 10.09 10.89
CA HIS A 55 3.46 9.35 11.98
C HIS A 55 3.57 7.85 11.66
N THR A 56 4.62 7.21 12.20
CA THR A 56 4.90 5.79 11.99
C THR A 56 5.12 5.06 13.32
N PRO A 57 4.13 5.04 14.23
CA PRO A 57 4.34 4.61 15.61
C PRO A 57 4.90 3.19 15.75
N LEU A 58 4.54 2.27 14.84
CA LEU A 58 5.06 0.90 14.86
C LEU A 58 6.53 0.83 14.46
N LEU A 59 6.95 1.66 13.50
CA LEU A 59 8.36 1.82 13.13
C LEU A 59 9.14 2.55 14.22
N ASP A 60 8.57 3.64 14.75
CA ASP A 60 9.21 4.49 15.77
C ASP A 60 9.47 3.72 17.08
N THR A 61 8.63 2.73 17.37
CA THR A 61 8.78 1.82 18.53
C THR A 61 9.53 0.53 18.21
N GLY A 62 10.01 0.36 16.97
CA GLY A 62 10.78 -0.80 16.55
C GLY A 62 9.98 -2.12 16.49
N LEU A 63 8.65 -2.04 16.40
CA LEU A 63 7.80 -3.23 16.33
C LEU A 63 7.94 -3.90 14.96
N SER A 64 8.38 -5.17 14.97
CA SER A 64 8.39 -6.02 13.77
C SER A 64 6.98 -6.45 13.40
N LYS A 65 6.82 -7.02 12.20
CA LYS A 65 5.55 -7.64 11.77
C LYS A 65 5.12 -8.76 12.71
N ALA A 66 6.08 -9.51 13.26
CA ALA A 66 5.80 -10.57 14.24
C ALA A 66 5.23 -9.99 15.53
N ASP A 67 5.79 -8.88 16.03
CA ASP A 67 5.29 -8.19 17.22
C ASP A 67 3.89 -7.63 17.02
N VAL A 68 3.65 -6.97 15.88
CA VAL A 68 2.33 -6.44 15.52
C VAL A 68 1.30 -7.56 15.49
N ARG A 69 1.61 -8.72 14.91
CA ARG A 69 0.71 -9.88 14.90
C ARG A 69 0.48 -10.45 16.30
N ARG A 70 1.51 -10.52 17.14
CA ARG A 70 1.40 -10.99 18.53
C ARG A 70 0.50 -10.07 19.36
N LEU A 71 0.71 -8.76 19.28
CA LEU A 71 -0.11 -7.74 19.96
C LEU A 71 -1.55 -7.74 19.43
N SER A 72 -1.73 -7.82 18.11
CA SER A 72 -3.08 -7.89 17.50
C SER A 72 -3.85 -9.13 17.95
N ARG A 73 -3.18 -10.29 18.08
CA ARG A 73 -3.78 -11.51 18.64
C ARG A 73 -4.14 -11.33 20.11
N HIS A 74 -3.23 -10.76 20.90
CA HIS A 74 -3.45 -10.50 22.32
C HIS A 74 -4.68 -9.60 22.56
N TRP A 75 -4.89 -8.60 21.70
CA TRP A 75 -6.07 -7.73 21.72
C TRP A 75 -7.28 -8.27 20.94
N SER A 76 -7.25 -9.52 20.49
CA SER A 76 -8.35 -10.15 19.76
C SER A 76 -8.81 -9.39 18.51
N LEU A 77 -7.88 -8.69 17.83
CA LEU A 77 -8.20 -7.98 16.60
C LEU A 77 -8.44 -8.96 15.44
N PRO A 78 -9.56 -8.91 14.71
CA PRO A 78 -9.88 -9.88 13.65
C PRO A 78 -8.89 -9.85 12.48
N THR A 79 -8.11 -8.77 12.36
CA THR A 79 -7.12 -8.57 11.31
C THR A 79 -5.74 -9.16 11.64
N TRP A 80 -5.56 -9.80 12.80
CA TRP A 80 -4.25 -10.27 13.28
C TRP A 80 -3.54 -11.20 12.28
N ASN A 81 -4.30 -12.00 11.51
CA ASN A 81 -3.77 -12.92 10.50
C ASN A 81 -3.97 -12.44 9.06
N LYS A 82 -4.36 -11.18 8.84
CA LYS A 82 -4.59 -10.68 7.49
C LYS A 82 -3.26 -10.74 6.69
N PRO A 83 -3.25 -11.31 5.48
CA PRO A 83 -2.10 -11.26 4.60
C PRO A 83 -1.79 -9.82 4.21
N ALA A 84 -0.51 -9.49 4.07
CA ALA A 84 -0.12 -8.20 3.52
C ALA A 84 -0.37 -8.21 2.01
N THR A 85 -1.14 -7.25 1.51
CA THR A 85 -1.43 -7.08 0.08
C THR A 85 -0.65 -5.89 -0.46
N PRO A 86 0.40 -6.11 -1.28
CA PRO A 86 1.14 -5.02 -1.89
C PRO A 86 0.25 -4.28 -2.91
N CYS A 87 0.46 -2.98 -3.06
CA CYS A 87 -0.25 -2.14 -4.04
C CYS A 87 -0.12 -2.70 -5.47
N LEU A 88 -1.21 -2.69 -6.25
CA LEU A 88 -1.21 -3.14 -7.66
C LEU A 88 -0.14 -2.44 -8.51
N ALA A 89 0.19 -1.18 -8.19
CA ALA A 89 1.23 -0.43 -8.88
C ALA A 89 2.61 -1.08 -8.79
N SER A 90 2.87 -1.95 -7.80
CA SER A 90 4.14 -2.67 -7.68
C SER A 90 4.37 -3.71 -8.77
N ARG A 91 3.35 -4.02 -9.59
CA ARG A 91 3.45 -4.95 -10.72
C ARG A 91 3.89 -4.25 -12.00
N ILE A 92 3.92 -2.91 -12.01
CA ILE A 92 4.30 -2.11 -13.16
C ILE A 92 5.82 -1.88 -13.10
N ARG A 93 6.51 -2.14 -14.21
CA ARG A 93 7.95 -1.89 -14.35
C ARG A 93 8.25 -0.39 -14.14
N TYR A 94 9.39 -0.09 -13.53
CA TYR A 94 9.88 1.29 -13.41
C TYR A 94 10.00 1.98 -14.78
N GLY A 95 9.74 3.28 -14.79
CA GLY A 95 9.71 4.10 -16.00
C GLY A 95 8.40 4.01 -16.80
N ILE A 96 7.49 3.10 -16.43
CA ILE A 96 6.16 3.02 -17.02
C ILE A 96 5.16 3.79 -16.16
N GLU A 97 4.37 4.64 -16.81
CA GLU A 97 3.33 5.41 -16.13
C GLU A 97 2.26 4.49 -15.54
N VAL A 98 1.92 4.73 -14.26
CA VAL A 98 0.81 4.07 -13.57
C VAL A 98 -0.49 4.73 -13.97
N THR A 99 -1.32 4.02 -14.75
CA THR A 99 -2.64 4.50 -15.20
C THR A 99 -3.76 3.62 -14.66
N PRO A 100 -5.00 4.15 -14.50
CA PRO A 100 -6.14 3.37 -14.06
C PRO A 100 -6.38 2.13 -14.94
N HIS A 101 -6.27 2.29 -16.27
CA HIS A 101 -6.40 1.19 -17.22
C HIS A 101 -5.43 0.03 -16.93
N ARG A 102 -4.13 0.32 -16.72
CA ARG A 102 -3.13 -0.70 -16.39
C ARG A 102 -3.42 -1.38 -15.06
N LEU A 103 -3.82 -0.62 -14.05
CA LEU A 103 -4.16 -1.17 -12.74
C LEU A 103 -5.37 -2.10 -12.81
N THR A 104 -6.43 -1.71 -13.52
CA THR A 104 -7.62 -2.55 -13.74
C THR A 104 -7.27 -3.85 -14.46
N ARG A 105 -6.37 -3.79 -15.45
CA ARG A 105 -5.90 -4.98 -16.15
C ARG A 105 -5.13 -5.94 -15.24
N ILE A 106 -4.21 -5.42 -14.42
CA ILE A 106 -3.46 -6.22 -13.45
C ILE A 106 -4.40 -6.86 -12.43
N ASP A 107 -5.37 -6.08 -11.93
CA ASP A 107 -6.35 -6.57 -10.96
C ASP A 107 -7.21 -7.71 -11.51
N ARG A 108 -7.69 -7.59 -12.75
CA ARG A 108 -8.42 -8.66 -13.46
C ARG A 108 -7.56 -9.90 -13.63
N ALA A 109 -6.31 -9.74 -14.07
CA ALA A 109 -5.39 -10.85 -14.26
C ALA A 109 -5.11 -11.59 -12.95
N GLU A 110 -4.78 -10.86 -11.87
CA GLU A 110 -4.55 -11.50 -10.57
C GLU A 110 -5.82 -12.11 -9.97
N SER A 111 -7.00 -11.54 -10.25
CA SER A 111 -8.28 -12.06 -9.78
C SER A 111 -8.68 -13.35 -10.50
N ALA A 112 -8.45 -13.44 -11.82
CA ALA A 112 -8.64 -14.67 -12.58
C ALA A 112 -7.74 -15.79 -12.07
N LEU A 113 -6.48 -15.50 -11.75
CA LEU A 113 -5.54 -16.49 -11.18
C LEU A 113 -5.91 -16.94 -9.75
N ARG A 114 -6.73 -16.17 -9.03
CA ARG A 114 -7.20 -16.50 -7.68
C ARG A 114 -8.52 -17.28 -7.69
N ALA A 115 -9.22 -17.36 -8.82
CA ALA A 115 -10.47 -18.10 -8.92
C ALA A 115 -10.18 -19.62 -8.84
N PRO A 116 -11.01 -20.40 -8.12
CA PRO A 116 -10.75 -21.82 -7.86
C PRO A 116 -10.79 -22.73 -9.09
N ASP A 117 -11.32 -22.26 -10.22
CA ASP A 117 -11.44 -23.04 -11.46
C ASP A 117 -10.98 -22.17 -12.64
N GLY A 118 -10.07 -22.68 -13.46
CA GLY A 118 -9.38 -21.97 -14.55
C GLY A 118 -10.23 -21.54 -15.75
N GLU A 119 -11.50 -21.18 -15.53
CA GLU A 119 -12.48 -20.77 -16.55
C GLU A 119 -12.57 -19.24 -16.71
N GLY A 120 -11.67 -18.48 -16.08
CA GLY A 120 -11.56 -17.06 -16.31
C GLY A 120 -10.84 -16.79 -17.63
N GLU A 121 -11.57 -16.70 -18.74
CA GLU A 121 -11.10 -16.06 -19.98
C GLU A 121 -10.80 -14.58 -19.69
N ALA A 122 -9.66 -14.32 -19.04
CA ALA A 122 -9.09 -13.00 -19.01
C ALA A 122 -8.33 -12.84 -20.32
N GLU A 123 -8.94 -12.18 -21.31
CA GLU A 123 -8.21 -11.58 -22.41
C GLU A 123 -7.25 -10.52 -21.84
N VAL A 124 -6.11 -10.95 -21.32
CA VAL A 124 -5.01 -10.07 -20.92
C VAL A 124 -4.28 -9.68 -22.21
N GLY A 125 -4.90 -8.82 -23.02
CA GLY A 125 -4.34 -8.41 -24.32
C GLY A 125 -2.98 -7.75 -24.13
N VAL A 126 -1.87 -8.48 -24.29
CA VAL A 126 -0.52 -8.00 -23.97
C VAL A 126 -0.23 -6.75 -24.80
N GLU A 127 -0.26 -5.56 -24.18
CA GLU A 127 0.26 -4.38 -24.87
C GLU A 127 1.77 -4.59 -25.00
N PRO A 128 2.34 -4.49 -26.21
CA PRO A 128 3.77 -4.52 -26.38
C PRO A 128 4.39 -3.45 -25.48
N CYS A 129 5.40 -3.84 -24.70
CA CYS A 129 6.24 -2.88 -24.00
C CYS A 129 7.02 -2.10 -25.05
N LEU A 130 6.41 -1.06 -25.62
CA LEU A 130 7.13 -0.11 -26.46
C LEU A 130 8.24 0.51 -25.59
N PRO A 131 9.48 0.55 -26.09
CA PRO A 131 10.58 1.11 -25.33
C PRO A 131 10.25 2.56 -24.98
N ALA A 132 10.46 2.94 -23.72
CA ALA A 132 10.34 4.33 -23.30
C ALA A 132 11.19 5.21 -24.24
N PRO A 133 10.70 6.39 -24.65
CA PRO A 133 11.49 7.29 -25.50
C PRO A 133 12.82 7.60 -24.78
N LYS A 134 13.93 7.41 -25.50
CA LYS A 134 15.25 7.85 -25.02
C LYS A 134 15.26 9.40 -24.96
N PRO A 135 15.98 9.99 -23.99
CA PRO A 135 16.10 11.45 -23.87
C PRO A 135 16.70 12.09 -25.13
#